data_AF-A0A2G5J229-F1
#
_entry.id   AF-A0A2G5J229-F1
#
_cell.length_a   1.000
_cell.length_b   1.000
_cell.length_c   1.000
_cell.angle_alpha   90.00
_cell.angle_beta   90.00
_cell.angle_gamma   90.00
#
_symmetry.space_group_name_H-M   'P 1'
#
loop_
_entity.id
_entity.type
_entity.pdbx_description
1 polymer ?
#
loop_
_entity_poly.entity_id
_entity_poly.type
_entity_poly.pdbx_seq_one_letter_code
_entity_poly.pdbx_strand_id
1 'polypeptide(L)'
;MRHFGHIAPEERQRLFFREPGEFTADSPARVLSAALGATLYSPATRGQLADDITKQAARGVVSMVLCLEDSIDDSEVVGAEENLVQQFTALAARQDAGDLPLLFIRVRHPAQIPDLVQRLGPAVRLLSGFVMPKFTEERGVPFLEALACAETASGRRLFAMPVLESPELLYRESRVETLEGIFRAVDKYRDRVLALRIGVTDFCSSYGLRRAPDMTAYDVQVVASVIADVVNMLGRADGTGFTVTGPVWEYFRVQERMFKPQLRRSPFLEGRAEELREALIEHAMDGLLREITLDQANGLLGKTCIHPSHVLPVHALSVVSHEEYSDAQDILKPERNGGGVLRSAYTNKMNEVKPHRAWAERTLQRADAFGVANEDIGFVDLLAAGLPA
;
A
#
# COMPACT_ATOMS: atom_id res chain seq x y z
N MET A 1 -0.13 -15.85 5.37
CA MET A 1 0.47 -14.60 5.91
C MET A 1 -0.56 -13.77 6.66
N ARG A 2 -0.09 -12.88 7.54
CA ARG A 2 -0.92 -12.01 8.38
C ARG A 2 -0.17 -10.72 8.73
N HIS A 3 -0.85 -9.58 8.74
CA HIS A 3 -0.30 -8.34 9.31
C HIS A 3 0.05 -8.53 10.78
N PHE A 4 1.16 -7.94 11.25
CA PHE A 4 1.70 -8.17 12.60
C PHE A 4 2.02 -9.65 12.93
N GLY A 5 2.06 -10.53 11.94
CA GLY A 5 2.34 -11.97 12.13
C GLY A 5 3.72 -12.28 12.75
N HIS A 6 4.66 -11.34 12.63
CA HIS A 6 6.00 -11.39 13.23
C HIS A 6 6.02 -11.12 14.75
N ILE A 7 4.94 -10.54 15.30
CA ILE A 7 4.79 -10.32 16.74
C ILE A 7 4.33 -11.63 17.39
N ALA A 8 4.88 -11.92 18.58
CA ALA A 8 4.54 -13.10 19.36
C ALA A 8 3.02 -13.21 19.65
N PRO A 9 2.42 -14.41 19.65
CA PRO A 9 0.99 -14.58 19.84
C PRO A 9 0.45 -13.95 21.14
N GLU A 10 1.17 -14.05 22.26
CA GLU A 10 0.72 -13.46 23.52
C GLU A 10 0.62 -11.93 23.44
N GLU A 11 1.59 -11.31 22.77
CA GLU A 11 1.60 -9.87 22.57
C GLU A 11 0.52 -9.43 21.58
N ARG A 12 0.24 -10.20 20.52
CA ARG A 12 -0.90 -9.93 19.63
C ARG A 12 -2.25 -10.00 20.37
N GLN A 13 -2.44 -10.98 21.24
CA GLN A 13 -3.67 -11.07 22.04
C GLN A 13 -3.87 -9.87 22.97
N ARG A 14 -2.77 -9.30 23.48
CA ARG A 14 -2.80 -8.06 24.27
C ARG A 14 -3.16 -6.85 23.40
N LEU A 15 -2.63 -6.76 22.18
CA LEU A 15 -2.80 -5.59 21.31
C LEU A 15 -4.17 -5.53 20.63
N PHE A 16 -4.72 -6.68 20.22
CA PHE A 16 -5.87 -6.72 19.34
C PHE A 16 -7.11 -7.28 20.03
N PHE A 17 -8.21 -6.52 20.00
CA PHE A 17 -9.56 -7.03 20.27
C PHE A 17 -9.96 -8.07 19.24
N ARG A 18 -9.58 -7.84 17.97
CA ARG A 18 -9.69 -8.81 16.87
C ARG A 18 -8.38 -8.85 16.11
N GLU A 19 -7.72 -9.99 16.13
CA GLU A 19 -6.44 -10.15 15.41
C GLU A 19 -6.63 -9.92 13.89
N PRO A 20 -5.58 -9.43 13.20
CA PRO A 20 -5.58 -9.32 11.74
C PRO A 20 -5.87 -10.67 11.08
N GLY A 21 -6.67 -10.67 10.01
CA GLY A 21 -7.02 -11.89 9.29
C GLY A 21 -5.85 -12.49 8.51
N GLU A 22 -5.88 -13.80 8.30
CA GLU A 22 -4.95 -14.47 7.39
C GLU A 22 -5.37 -14.32 5.95
N PHE A 23 -4.38 -14.18 5.08
CA PHE A 23 -4.56 -14.16 3.64
C PHE A 23 -3.40 -14.86 2.92
N THR A 24 -3.64 -15.20 1.67
CA THR A 24 -2.69 -15.82 0.74
C THR A 24 -2.84 -15.14 -0.62
N ALA A 25 -1.92 -15.39 -1.55
CA ALA A 25 -2.03 -14.86 -2.90
C ALA A 25 -3.29 -15.34 -3.67
N ASP A 26 -3.99 -16.37 -3.16
CA ASP A 26 -5.24 -16.88 -3.73
C ASP A 26 -6.49 -16.26 -3.09
N SER A 27 -6.32 -15.41 -2.07
CA SER A 27 -7.43 -14.67 -1.46
C SER A 27 -8.18 -13.80 -2.48
N PRO A 28 -9.46 -13.45 -2.22
CA PRO A 28 -10.22 -12.56 -3.09
C PRO A 28 -9.51 -11.22 -3.31
N ALA A 29 -9.64 -10.64 -4.51
CA ALA A 29 -8.94 -9.40 -4.87
C ALA A 29 -9.26 -8.26 -3.90
N ARG A 30 -10.52 -8.15 -3.44
CA ARG A 30 -10.94 -7.17 -2.43
C ARG A 30 -10.19 -7.29 -1.10
N VAL A 31 -9.84 -8.51 -0.69
CA VAL A 31 -9.10 -8.73 0.56
C VAL A 31 -7.65 -8.34 0.34
N LEU A 32 -7.08 -8.80 -0.78
CA LEU A 32 -5.70 -8.51 -1.14
C LEU A 32 -5.44 -7.01 -1.34
N SER A 33 -6.37 -6.27 -1.94
CA SER A 33 -6.20 -4.84 -2.21
C SER A 33 -6.08 -4.03 -0.92
N ALA A 34 -6.88 -4.37 0.10
CA ALA A 34 -6.76 -3.80 1.43
C ALA A 34 -5.49 -4.30 2.15
N ALA A 35 -5.19 -5.59 2.02
CA ALA A 35 -4.07 -6.22 2.70
C ALA A 35 -2.69 -5.85 2.15
N LEU A 36 -2.58 -5.16 1.01
CA LEU A 36 -1.30 -4.69 0.47
C LEU A 36 -0.49 -3.88 1.51
N GLY A 37 -1.16 -3.04 2.29
CA GLY A 37 -0.53 -2.23 3.36
C GLY A 37 0.64 -1.40 2.86
N ALA A 38 1.78 -1.48 3.54
CA ALA A 38 3.04 -0.95 3.05
C ALA A 38 3.63 -1.90 2.00
N THR A 39 3.61 -1.48 0.74
CA THR A 39 4.32 -2.19 -0.31
C THR A 39 5.76 -1.70 -0.41
N LEU A 40 6.70 -2.54 0.00
CA LEU A 40 8.13 -2.23 0.01
C LEU A 40 8.76 -2.43 -1.37
N TYR A 41 9.34 -1.38 -1.93
CA TYR A 41 10.07 -1.42 -3.19
C TYR A 41 11.54 -1.78 -2.94
N SER A 42 12.09 -2.62 -3.81
CA SER A 42 13.48 -3.03 -3.79
C SER A 42 14.04 -3.13 -5.21
N PRO A 43 15.23 -2.59 -5.50
CA PRO A 43 15.89 -2.80 -6.78
C PRO A 43 16.11 -4.29 -7.06
N ALA A 44 15.87 -4.71 -8.30
CA ALA A 44 16.10 -6.08 -8.73
C ALA A 44 17.59 -6.44 -8.88
N THR A 45 18.50 -5.47 -8.77
CA THR A 45 19.97 -5.65 -8.82
C THR A 45 20.57 -6.22 -7.53
N ARG A 46 19.80 -6.36 -6.45
CA ARG A 46 20.30 -6.88 -5.17
C ARG A 46 20.69 -8.35 -5.29
N GLY A 47 21.98 -8.66 -5.09
CA GLY A 47 22.52 -10.02 -5.24
C GLY A 47 22.09 -11.03 -4.17
N GLN A 48 21.42 -10.60 -3.09
CA GLN A 48 20.88 -11.46 -2.03
C GLN A 48 19.36 -11.27 -1.87
N LEU A 49 18.66 -11.02 -2.99
CA LEU A 49 17.24 -10.67 -2.96
C LEU A 49 16.37 -11.75 -2.29
N ALA A 50 16.67 -13.03 -2.47
CA ALA A 50 15.95 -14.12 -1.80
C ALA A 50 16.08 -14.06 -0.27
N ASP A 51 17.27 -13.74 0.25
CA ASP A 51 17.51 -13.54 1.68
C ASP A 51 16.84 -12.26 2.19
N ASP A 52 16.93 -11.18 1.41
CA ASP A 52 16.29 -9.92 1.73
C ASP A 52 14.76 -10.08 1.84
N ILE A 53 14.12 -10.78 0.89
CA ILE A 53 12.67 -11.07 0.93
C ILE A 53 12.31 -11.81 2.22
N THR A 54 13.02 -12.89 2.54
CA THR A 54 12.76 -13.70 3.74
C THR A 54 12.96 -12.86 5.02
N LYS A 55 14.02 -12.06 5.06
CA LYS A 55 14.32 -11.15 6.16
C LYS A 55 13.25 -10.07 6.34
N GLN A 56 12.74 -9.50 5.25
CA GLN A 56 11.68 -8.49 5.31
C GLN A 56 10.34 -9.13 5.71
N ALA A 57 10.05 -10.34 5.24
CA ALA A 57 8.88 -11.12 5.65
C ALA A 57 8.86 -11.33 7.17
N ALA A 58 10.00 -11.77 7.73
CA ALA A 58 10.19 -11.95 9.17
C ALA A 58 10.06 -10.65 9.99
N ARG A 59 10.15 -9.49 9.33
CA ARG A 59 9.95 -8.15 9.93
C ARG A 59 8.57 -7.56 9.65
N GLY A 60 7.63 -8.36 9.16
CA GLY A 60 6.25 -7.96 8.95
C GLY A 60 5.93 -7.33 7.61
N VAL A 61 6.84 -7.36 6.64
CA VAL A 61 6.51 -6.98 5.26
C VAL A 61 5.62 -8.05 4.64
N VAL A 62 4.45 -7.65 4.13
CA VAL A 62 3.48 -8.57 3.49
C VAL A 62 3.39 -8.39 1.99
N SER A 63 3.89 -7.29 1.43
CA SER A 63 3.93 -7.07 -0.01
C SER A 63 5.21 -6.35 -0.44
N MET A 64 5.80 -6.81 -1.55
CA MET A 64 7.05 -6.27 -2.09
C MET A 64 6.96 -6.08 -3.60
N VAL A 65 7.63 -5.03 -4.09
CA VAL A 65 7.82 -4.78 -5.52
C VAL A 65 9.31 -4.84 -5.83
N LEU A 66 9.67 -5.75 -6.73
CA LEU A 66 11.00 -5.95 -7.24
C LEU A 66 11.12 -5.14 -8.53
N CYS A 67 11.92 -4.08 -8.48
CA CYS A 67 11.86 -3.02 -9.46
C CYS A 67 12.96 -3.15 -10.52
N LEU A 68 12.52 -3.25 -11.79
CA LEU A 68 13.36 -3.24 -12.99
C LEU A 68 13.31 -1.90 -13.73
N GLU A 69 12.64 -0.88 -13.18
CA GLU A 69 12.45 0.43 -13.83
C GLU A 69 13.29 1.52 -13.16
N ASP A 70 12.70 2.53 -12.51
CA ASP A 70 13.40 3.76 -12.09
C ASP A 70 14.42 3.57 -10.96
N SER A 71 14.48 2.38 -10.34
CA SER A 71 15.42 2.08 -9.26
C SER A 71 16.75 1.47 -9.73
N ILE A 72 16.93 1.27 -11.04
CA ILE A 72 18.13 0.66 -11.64
C ILE A 72 18.53 1.43 -12.89
N ASP A 73 19.82 1.40 -13.23
CA ASP A 73 20.32 2.04 -14.46
C ASP A 73 19.85 1.26 -15.71
N ASP A 74 19.68 1.96 -16.83
CA ASP A 74 19.26 1.37 -18.12
C ASP A 74 20.23 0.27 -18.59
N SER A 75 21.52 0.40 -18.28
CA SER A 75 22.53 -0.60 -18.61
C SER A 75 22.48 -1.85 -17.73
N GLU A 76 21.83 -1.78 -16.56
CA GLU A 76 21.73 -2.88 -15.61
C GLU A 76 20.51 -3.77 -15.85
N VAL A 77 19.56 -3.38 -16.70
CA VAL A 77 18.26 -4.07 -16.85
C VAL A 77 18.42 -5.55 -17.17
N VAL A 78 19.28 -5.90 -18.13
CA VAL A 78 19.50 -7.30 -18.53
C VAL A 78 20.03 -8.12 -17.35
N GLY A 79 21.05 -7.60 -16.65
CA GLY A 79 21.62 -8.27 -15.47
C GLY A 79 20.65 -8.33 -14.29
N ALA A 80 19.80 -7.31 -14.12
CA ALA A 80 18.78 -7.26 -13.09
C ALA A 80 17.67 -8.31 -13.33
N GLU A 81 17.27 -8.53 -14.59
CA GLU A 81 16.34 -9.60 -14.95
C GLU A 81 16.93 -10.98 -14.71
N GLU A 82 18.18 -11.21 -15.11
CA GLU A 82 18.89 -12.48 -14.86
C GLU A 82 19.02 -12.75 -13.36
N ASN A 83 19.43 -11.75 -12.58
CA ASN A 83 19.47 -11.85 -11.13
C ASN A 83 18.07 -12.15 -10.57
N LEU A 84 17.03 -11.46 -11.03
CA LEU A 84 15.67 -11.70 -10.55
C LEU A 84 15.23 -13.15 -10.79
N VAL A 85 15.47 -13.70 -11.98
CA VAL A 85 15.16 -15.12 -12.29
C VAL A 85 15.96 -16.07 -11.39
N GLN A 86 17.25 -15.81 -11.19
CA GLN A 86 18.11 -16.61 -10.30
C GLN A 86 17.62 -16.57 -8.84
N GLN A 87 17.25 -15.39 -8.34
CA GLN A 87 16.81 -15.19 -6.95
C GLN A 87 15.43 -15.82 -6.71
N PHE A 88 14.50 -15.73 -7.65
CA PHE A 88 13.22 -16.46 -7.56
C PHE A 88 13.44 -17.96 -7.56
N THR A 89 14.35 -18.47 -8.40
CA THR A 89 14.68 -19.90 -8.43
C THR A 89 15.28 -20.37 -7.10
N ALA A 90 16.23 -19.60 -6.55
CA ALA A 90 16.83 -19.88 -5.25
C ALA A 90 15.78 -19.83 -4.12
N LEU A 91 14.90 -18.82 -4.13
CA LEU A 91 13.82 -18.69 -3.15
C LEU A 91 12.82 -19.85 -3.24
N ALA A 92 12.47 -20.26 -4.46
CA ALA A 92 11.58 -21.38 -4.72
C ALA A 92 12.15 -22.75 -4.27
N ALA A 93 13.47 -22.86 -4.14
CA ALA A 93 14.13 -24.08 -3.66
C ALA A 93 14.20 -24.18 -2.13
N ARG A 94 13.90 -23.11 -1.39
CA ARG A 94 13.95 -23.09 0.07
C ARG A 94 12.78 -23.86 0.67
N GLN A 95 13.07 -24.76 1.59
CA GLN A 95 12.06 -25.54 2.34
C GLN A 95 11.59 -24.80 3.61
N ASP A 96 12.35 -23.80 4.06
CA ASP A 96 12.21 -23.07 5.32
C ASP A 96 11.76 -21.62 5.13
N ALA A 97 11.33 -21.23 3.92
CA ALA A 97 11.04 -19.85 3.55
C ALA A 97 9.89 -19.18 4.33
N GLY A 98 9.15 -19.95 5.14
CA GLY A 98 7.98 -19.47 5.89
C GLY A 98 6.92 -18.84 4.98
N ASP A 99 6.13 -17.92 5.55
CA ASP A 99 5.18 -17.12 4.80
C ASP A 99 5.91 -15.99 4.06
N LEU A 100 6.05 -16.11 2.74
CA LEU A 100 6.64 -15.09 1.87
C LEU A 100 5.64 -14.00 1.52
N PRO A 101 6.03 -12.72 1.43
CA PRO A 101 5.14 -11.62 1.04
C PRO A 101 4.61 -11.80 -0.39
N LEU A 102 3.54 -11.08 -0.72
CA LEU A 102 3.09 -10.93 -2.10
C LEU A 102 4.20 -10.27 -2.91
N LEU A 103 4.75 -10.99 -3.89
CA LEU A 103 5.83 -10.51 -4.74
C LEU A 103 5.29 -9.98 -6.06
N PHE A 104 5.66 -8.76 -6.40
CA PHE A 104 5.34 -8.13 -7.66
C PHE A 104 6.61 -7.67 -8.36
N ILE A 105 6.57 -7.58 -9.69
CA ILE A 105 7.70 -7.05 -10.48
C ILE A 105 7.26 -5.75 -11.16
N ARG A 106 7.99 -4.65 -10.96
CA ARG A 106 7.79 -3.42 -11.75
C ARG A 106 8.61 -3.51 -13.01
N VAL A 107 7.93 -3.62 -14.15
CA VAL A 107 8.52 -3.74 -15.50
C VAL A 107 8.61 -2.37 -16.17
N ARG A 108 9.39 -2.28 -17.25
CA ARG A 108 9.54 -1.09 -18.10
C ARG A 108 8.64 -1.14 -19.33
N HIS A 109 8.41 -2.32 -19.90
CA HIS A 109 7.64 -2.50 -21.13
C HIS A 109 6.82 -3.80 -21.14
N PRO A 110 5.70 -3.87 -21.89
CA PRO A 110 4.77 -5.00 -21.84
C PRO A 110 5.41 -6.36 -22.16
N ALA A 111 6.36 -6.38 -23.09
CA ALA A 111 7.02 -7.61 -23.53
C ALA A 111 7.81 -8.34 -22.42
N GLN A 112 8.24 -7.62 -21.37
CA GLN A 112 8.93 -8.23 -20.24
C GLN A 112 8.03 -9.18 -19.44
N ILE A 113 6.72 -8.95 -19.43
CA ILE A 113 5.78 -9.76 -18.63
C ILE A 113 5.79 -11.24 -19.08
N PRO A 114 5.46 -11.59 -20.33
CA PRO A 114 5.46 -12.99 -20.78
C PRO A 114 6.87 -13.59 -20.77
N ASP A 115 7.89 -12.82 -21.13
CA ASP A 115 9.28 -13.28 -21.15
C ASP A 115 9.79 -13.66 -19.74
N LEU A 116 9.58 -12.80 -18.73
CA LEU A 116 9.95 -13.10 -17.35
C LEU A 116 9.17 -14.31 -16.82
N VAL A 117 7.87 -14.39 -17.10
CA VAL A 117 7.04 -15.53 -16.69
C VAL A 117 7.57 -16.84 -17.29
N GLN A 118 7.98 -16.83 -18.56
CA GLN A 118 8.62 -17.98 -19.19
C GLN A 118 9.95 -18.34 -18.53
N ARG A 119 10.85 -17.35 -18.32
CA ARG A 119 12.18 -17.58 -17.73
C ARG A 119 12.13 -18.01 -16.26
N LEU A 120 11.14 -17.53 -15.50
CA LEU A 120 10.90 -17.94 -14.12
C LEU A 120 10.51 -19.43 -14.00
N GLY A 121 9.91 -20.00 -15.06
CA GLY A 121 9.49 -21.40 -15.08
C GLY A 121 8.68 -21.77 -13.82
N PRO A 122 9.00 -22.88 -13.12
CA PRO A 122 8.29 -23.29 -11.91
C PRO A 122 8.33 -22.27 -10.75
N ALA A 123 9.29 -21.33 -10.73
CA ALA A 123 9.38 -20.31 -9.70
C ALA A 123 8.29 -19.22 -9.84
N VAL A 124 7.58 -19.16 -10.98
CA VAL A 124 6.45 -18.25 -11.20
C VAL A 124 5.34 -18.40 -10.15
N ARG A 125 5.25 -19.56 -9.48
CA ARG A 125 4.29 -19.78 -8.38
C ARG A 125 4.44 -18.79 -7.22
N LEU A 126 5.63 -18.21 -7.04
CA LEU A 126 5.90 -17.18 -6.02
C LEU A 126 5.42 -15.78 -6.44
N LEU A 127 5.21 -15.56 -7.74
CA LEU A 127 4.82 -14.28 -8.29
C LEU A 127 3.32 -14.03 -8.07
N SER A 128 3.00 -12.83 -7.58
CA SER A 128 1.64 -12.34 -7.38
C SER A 128 1.17 -11.42 -8.51
N GLY A 129 2.09 -10.78 -9.25
CA GLY A 129 1.72 -9.94 -10.38
C GLY A 129 2.78 -8.91 -10.79
N PHE A 130 2.34 -7.86 -11.47
CA PHE A 130 3.19 -6.83 -12.07
C PHE A 130 2.73 -5.42 -11.75
N VAL A 131 3.69 -4.50 -11.67
CA VAL A 131 3.48 -3.05 -11.56
C VAL A 131 3.78 -2.41 -12.91
N MET A 132 2.86 -1.57 -13.39
CA MET A 132 2.90 -1.01 -14.75
C MET A 132 3.10 0.51 -14.66
N PRO A 133 4.29 1.03 -15.00
CA PRO A 133 4.59 2.45 -14.87
C PRO A 133 3.83 3.29 -15.89
N LYS A 134 3.73 4.61 -15.64
CA LYS A 134 3.24 5.62 -16.59
C LYS A 134 1.93 5.22 -17.27
N PHE A 135 0.99 4.67 -16.50
CA PHE A 135 -0.20 4.02 -17.04
C PHE A 135 -1.21 5.04 -17.60
N THR A 136 -1.63 4.81 -18.84
CA THR A 136 -2.74 5.50 -19.54
C THR A 136 -3.54 4.45 -20.32
N GLU A 137 -4.63 4.83 -21.01
CA GLU A 137 -5.36 3.88 -21.87
C GLU A 137 -4.43 3.27 -22.94
N GLU A 138 -3.75 4.13 -23.70
CA GLU A 138 -2.86 3.74 -24.80
C GLU A 138 -1.68 2.87 -24.33
N ARG A 139 -0.98 3.31 -23.27
CA ARG A 139 0.19 2.59 -22.74
C ARG A 139 -0.19 1.36 -21.92
N GLY A 140 -1.32 1.42 -21.24
CA GLY A 140 -1.73 0.44 -20.23
C GLY A 140 -2.39 -0.81 -20.79
N VAL A 141 -3.17 -0.69 -21.87
CA VAL A 141 -3.83 -1.85 -22.50
C VAL A 141 -2.83 -2.93 -22.94
N PRO A 142 -1.71 -2.60 -23.63
CA PRO A 142 -0.69 -3.58 -23.97
C PRO A 142 -0.12 -4.33 -22.76
N PHE A 143 0.07 -3.67 -21.61
CA PHE A 143 0.51 -4.35 -20.38
C PHE A 143 -0.53 -5.35 -19.86
N LEU A 144 -1.81 -4.98 -19.88
CA LEU A 144 -2.89 -5.85 -19.40
C LEU A 144 -3.11 -7.06 -20.33
N GLU A 145 -2.94 -6.88 -21.64
CA GLU A 145 -2.96 -7.98 -22.61
C GLU A 145 -1.78 -8.93 -22.40
N ALA A 146 -0.57 -8.40 -22.22
CA ALA A 146 0.62 -9.19 -21.91
C ALA A 146 0.47 -9.98 -20.60
N LEU A 147 -0.13 -9.38 -19.57
CA LEU A 147 -0.47 -10.04 -18.31
C LEU A 147 -1.45 -11.21 -18.51
N ALA A 148 -2.52 -11.01 -19.29
CA ALA A 148 -3.50 -12.05 -19.57
C ALA A 148 -2.89 -13.24 -20.33
N CYS A 149 -2.00 -12.97 -21.30
CA CYS A 149 -1.23 -13.99 -22.00
C CYS A 149 -0.33 -14.78 -21.03
N ALA A 150 0.40 -14.09 -20.15
CA ALA A 150 1.29 -14.72 -19.18
C ALA A 150 0.54 -15.57 -18.13
N GLU A 151 -0.61 -15.09 -17.65
CA GLU A 151 -1.50 -15.84 -16.75
C GLU A 151 -1.97 -17.15 -17.43
N THR A 152 -2.40 -17.06 -18.69
CA THR A 152 -2.84 -18.24 -19.47
C THR A 152 -1.68 -19.24 -19.67
N ALA A 153 -0.48 -18.75 -20.00
CA ALA A 153 0.68 -19.59 -20.26
C ALA A 153 1.22 -20.29 -19.00
N SER A 154 1.16 -19.62 -17.85
CA SER A 154 1.69 -20.15 -16.58
C SER A 154 0.65 -20.90 -15.74
N GLY A 155 -0.64 -20.73 -16.02
CA GLY A 155 -1.73 -21.22 -15.16
C GLY A 155 -1.77 -20.54 -13.79
N ARG A 156 -1.01 -19.45 -13.60
CA ARG A 156 -0.92 -18.70 -12.35
C ARG A 156 -1.73 -17.43 -12.47
N ARG A 157 -2.62 -17.18 -11.51
CA ARG A 157 -3.32 -15.89 -11.38
C ARG A 157 -2.31 -14.78 -11.12
N LEU A 158 -2.35 -13.74 -11.96
CA LEU A 158 -1.43 -12.59 -11.87
C LEU A 158 -2.21 -11.28 -11.81
N PHE A 159 -1.85 -10.43 -10.85
CA PHE A 159 -2.48 -9.13 -10.69
C PHE A 159 -1.71 -8.00 -11.40
N ALA A 160 -2.43 -6.97 -11.81
CA ALA A 160 -1.93 -5.69 -12.26
C ALA A 160 -2.01 -4.65 -11.15
N MET A 161 -0.96 -3.85 -11.02
CA MET A 161 -0.99 -2.59 -10.26
C MET A 161 -0.49 -1.44 -11.15
N PRO A 162 -1.41 -0.77 -11.86
CA PRO A 162 -1.13 0.45 -12.62
C PRO A 162 -0.56 1.57 -11.74
N VAL A 163 0.45 2.28 -12.25
CA VAL A 163 1.00 3.49 -11.61
C VAL A 163 0.59 4.72 -12.42
N LEU A 164 -0.16 5.60 -11.76
CA LEU A 164 -0.67 6.87 -12.26
C LEU A 164 0.37 7.95 -11.99
N GLU A 165 1.26 8.16 -12.95
CA GLU A 165 2.42 9.06 -12.81
C GLU A 165 2.74 9.82 -14.11
N SER A 166 1.84 9.70 -15.09
CA SER A 166 1.95 10.29 -16.42
C SER A 166 1.72 11.81 -16.41
N PRO A 167 2.53 12.64 -17.10
CA PRO A 167 2.37 14.10 -17.11
C PRO A 167 0.97 14.60 -17.53
N GLU A 168 0.26 13.86 -18.38
CA GLU A 168 -1.08 14.17 -18.86
C GLU A 168 -2.13 14.22 -17.73
N LEU A 169 -1.85 13.58 -16.58
CA LEU A 169 -2.67 13.69 -15.38
C LEU A 169 -2.49 15.02 -14.66
N LEU A 170 -1.32 15.66 -14.77
CA LEU A 170 -1.08 16.95 -14.14
C LEU A 170 -1.75 18.10 -14.88
N TYR A 171 -1.73 18.06 -16.22
CA TYR A 171 -2.27 19.14 -17.04
C TYR A 171 -3.79 19.15 -16.99
N ARG A 172 -4.36 20.28 -16.59
CA ARG A 172 -5.81 20.41 -16.34
C ARG A 172 -6.63 20.15 -17.61
N GLU A 173 -6.09 20.52 -18.75
CA GLU A 173 -6.68 20.37 -20.07
C GLU A 173 -6.80 18.91 -20.53
N SER A 174 -5.90 18.01 -20.11
CA SER A 174 -5.91 16.59 -20.51
C SER A 174 -6.33 15.63 -19.41
N ARG A 175 -6.36 16.08 -18.15
CA ARG A 175 -6.56 15.23 -16.98
C ARG A 175 -7.82 14.38 -17.04
N VAL A 176 -8.97 14.98 -17.36
CA VAL A 176 -10.26 14.29 -17.35
C VAL A 176 -10.29 13.17 -18.38
N GLU A 177 -9.93 13.47 -19.62
CA GLU A 177 -9.86 12.48 -20.71
C GLU A 177 -8.88 11.34 -20.37
N THR A 178 -7.74 11.68 -19.79
CA THR A 178 -6.74 10.69 -19.36
C THR A 178 -7.29 9.76 -18.27
N LEU A 179 -7.96 10.30 -17.26
CA LEU A 179 -8.59 9.52 -16.18
C LEU A 179 -9.74 8.64 -16.69
N GLU A 180 -10.55 9.13 -17.62
CA GLU A 180 -11.60 8.33 -18.27
C GLU A 180 -11.00 7.17 -19.08
N GLY A 181 -9.92 7.41 -19.82
CA GLY A 181 -9.20 6.37 -20.55
C GLY A 181 -8.59 5.32 -19.61
N ILE A 182 -7.97 5.76 -18.52
CA ILE A 182 -7.48 4.86 -17.48
C ILE A 182 -8.63 4.01 -16.94
N PHE A 183 -9.77 4.62 -16.58
CA PHE A 183 -10.95 3.91 -16.06
C PHE A 183 -11.41 2.83 -17.03
N ARG A 184 -11.60 3.16 -18.32
CA ARG A 184 -12.00 2.18 -19.35
C ARG A 184 -11.04 0.99 -19.42
N ALA A 185 -9.73 1.27 -19.39
CA ALA A 185 -8.71 0.23 -19.44
C ALA A 185 -8.75 -0.67 -18.19
N VAL A 186 -8.79 -0.11 -16.99
CA VAL A 186 -8.76 -0.90 -15.76
C VAL A 186 -10.08 -1.64 -15.49
N ASP A 187 -11.21 -1.07 -15.88
CA ASP A 187 -12.54 -1.69 -15.71
C ASP A 187 -12.73 -2.88 -16.66
N LYS A 188 -12.22 -2.80 -17.90
CA LYS A 188 -12.17 -3.94 -18.83
C LYS A 188 -11.44 -5.16 -18.23
N TYR A 189 -10.45 -4.92 -17.37
CA TYR A 189 -9.64 -5.96 -16.72
C TYR A 189 -9.82 -5.99 -15.19
N ARG A 190 -11.00 -5.58 -14.70
CA ARG A 190 -11.27 -5.31 -13.27
C ARG A 190 -10.79 -6.39 -12.31
N ASP A 191 -11.04 -7.66 -12.62
CA ASP A 191 -10.68 -8.80 -11.75
C ASP A 191 -9.17 -9.03 -11.61
N ARG A 192 -8.37 -8.43 -12.51
CA ARG A 192 -6.90 -8.47 -12.49
C ARG A 192 -6.29 -7.23 -11.85
N VAL A 193 -7.01 -6.12 -11.75
CA VAL A 193 -6.47 -4.87 -11.18
C VAL A 193 -6.63 -4.90 -9.67
N LEU A 194 -5.49 -5.01 -8.98
CA LEU A 194 -5.49 -5.12 -7.53
C LEU A 194 -5.55 -3.76 -6.83
N ALA A 195 -4.77 -2.80 -7.31
CA ALA A 195 -4.76 -1.44 -6.80
C ALA A 195 -4.18 -0.47 -7.83
N LEU A 196 -4.61 0.80 -7.77
CA LEU A 196 -4.03 1.90 -8.52
C LEU A 196 -3.05 2.64 -7.63
N ARG A 197 -1.84 2.90 -8.13
CA ARG A 197 -0.79 3.62 -7.40
C ARG A 197 -0.61 5.01 -7.94
N ILE A 198 -0.18 5.95 -7.11
CA ILE A 198 0.13 7.32 -7.53
C ILE A 198 1.64 7.55 -7.46
N GLY A 199 2.25 7.93 -8.58
CA GLY A 199 3.68 8.27 -8.66
C GLY A 199 3.88 9.78 -8.57
N VAL A 200 4.09 10.28 -7.36
CA VAL A 200 4.25 11.73 -7.11
C VAL A 200 5.62 12.24 -7.57
N THR A 201 6.66 11.41 -7.57
CA THR A 201 8.01 11.84 -7.95
C THR A 201 8.07 12.25 -9.42
N ASP A 202 7.47 11.48 -10.35
CA ASP A 202 7.33 11.87 -11.77
C ASP A 202 6.49 13.14 -11.95
N PHE A 203 5.43 13.30 -11.15
CA PHE A 203 4.63 14.52 -11.16
C PHE A 203 5.46 15.75 -10.76
N CYS A 204 6.20 15.66 -9.66
CA CYS A 204 7.08 16.73 -9.22
C CYS A 204 8.16 17.02 -10.27
N SER A 205 8.76 15.98 -10.85
CA SER A 205 9.79 16.09 -11.89
C SER A 205 9.30 16.87 -13.12
N SER A 206 8.07 16.64 -13.55
CA SER A 206 7.45 17.33 -14.70
C SER A 206 7.37 18.86 -14.53
N TYR A 207 7.37 19.35 -13.30
CA TYR A 207 7.37 20.78 -12.96
C TYR A 207 8.69 21.27 -12.34
N GLY A 208 9.74 20.44 -12.32
CA GLY A 208 11.01 20.78 -11.67
C GLY A 208 10.88 20.97 -10.15
N LEU A 209 9.88 20.35 -9.53
CA LEU A 209 9.63 20.43 -8.09
C LEU A 209 10.34 19.29 -7.37
N ARG A 210 10.71 19.53 -6.11
CA ARG A 210 11.12 18.49 -5.17
C ARG A 210 10.51 18.84 -3.82
N ARG A 211 9.94 17.83 -3.14
CA ARG A 211 9.39 18.03 -1.79
C ARG A 211 10.52 18.30 -0.80
N ALA A 212 10.19 18.86 0.36
CA ALA A 212 11.05 18.90 1.52
C ALA A 212 10.58 17.86 2.57
N PRO A 213 11.42 17.42 3.52
CA PRO A 213 11.05 16.41 4.51
C PRO A 213 9.86 16.77 5.41
N ASP A 214 9.51 18.04 5.50
CA ASP A 214 8.39 18.58 6.27
C ASP A 214 7.12 18.82 5.43
N MET A 215 7.19 18.59 4.11
CA MET A 215 6.08 18.73 3.18
C MET A 215 5.51 17.37 2.76
N THR A 216 4.19 17.27 2.79
CA THR A 216 3.44 16.13 2.26
C THR A 216 3.10 16.37 0.79
N ALA A 217 2.68 15.32 0.08
CA ALA A 217 2.14 15.42 -1.29
C ALA A 217 0.95 16.40 -1.37
N TYR A 218 0.23 16.60 -0.27
CA TYR A 218 -0.92 17.49 -0.17
C TYR A 218 -0.56 18.97 -0.01
N ASP A 219 0.68 19.27 0.41
CA ASP A 219 1.16 20.65 0.47
C ASP A 219 1.53 21.17 -0.94
N VAL A 220 1.82 20.26 -1.89
CA VAL A 220 2.08 20.58 -3.31
C VAL A 220 0.76 20.57 -4.09
N GLN A 221 0.16 21.75 -4.27
CA GLN A 221 -1.21 21.88 -4.80
C GLN A 221 -1.44 21.23 -6.18
N VAL A 222 -0.46 21.28 -7.09
CA VAL A 222 -0.58 20.62 -8.39
C VAL A 222 -0.72 19.10 -8.23
N VAL A 223 0.00 18.50 -7.28
CA VAL A 223 -0.08 17.07 -6.95
C VAL A 223 -1.37 16.76 -6.18
N ALA A 224 -1.68 17.55 -5.15
CA ALA A 224 -2.89 17.38 -4.34
C ALA A 224 -4.17 17.37 -5.20
N SER A 225 -4.23 18.25 -6.21
CA SER A 225 -5.35 18.30 -7.16
C SER A 225 -5.50 17.02 -7.99
N VAL A 226 -4.38 16.39 -8.39
CA VAL A 226 -4.41 15.12 -9.12
C VAL A 226 -4.88 13.98 -8.22
N ILE A 227 -4.39 13.93 -6.97
CA ILE A 227 -4.83 12.92 -5.99
C ILE A 227 -6.35 13.01 -5.79
N ALA A 228 -6.88 14.23 -5.62
CA ALA A 228 -8.31 14.45 -5.46
C ALA A 228 -9.12 13.94 -6.67
N ASP A 229 -8.68 14.24 -7.89
CA ASP A 229 -9.38 13.81 -9.11
C ASP A 229 -9.26 12.29 -9.35
N VAL A 230 -8.11 11.69 -9.05
CA VAL A 230 -7.92 10.23 -9.08
C VAL A 230 -8.90 9.55 -8.12
N VAL A 231 -9.02 10.01 -6.88
CA VAL A 231 -9.97 9.45 -5.92
C VAL A 231 -11.42 9.67 -6.39
N ASN A 232 -11.74 10.85 -6.91
CA ASN A 232 -13.08 11.20 -7.37
C ASN A 232 -13.55 10.31 -8.53
N MET A 233 -12.66 10.01 -9.48
CA MET A 233 -13.01 9.28 -10.70
C MET A 233 -12.76 7.78 -10.58
N LEU A 234 -11.71 7.35 -9.88
CA LEU A 234 -11.26 5.96 -9.83
C LEU A 234 -11.42 5.30 -8.46
N GLY A 235 -11.67 6.07 -7.38
CA GLY A 235 -11.73 5.58 -5.99
C GLY A 235 -13.13 5.56 -5.36
N ARG A 236 -14.20 5.59 -6.18
CA ARG A 236 -15.60 5.69 -5.71
C ARG A 236 -16.04 4.51 -4.85
N ALA A 237 -16.99 4.76 -3.95
CA ALA A 237 -17.55 3.75 -3.05
C ALA A 237 -18.88 3.14 -3.55
N ASP A 238 -19.29 3.45 -4.78
CA ASP A 238 -20.55 2.99 -5.40
C ASP A 238 -20.42 1.63 -6.11
N GLY A 239 -19.32 0.91 -5.88
CA GLY A 239 -18.99 -0.36 -6.52
C GLY A 239 -18.17 -0.23 -7.81
N THR A 240 -18.04 0.97 -8.39
CA THR A 240 -17.23 1.20 -9.60
C THR A 240 -15.76 1.48 -9.30
N GLY A 241 -15.44 1.96 -8.10
CA GLY A 241 -14.07 2.35 -7.73
C GLY A 241 -13.12 1.17 -7.48
N PHE A 242 -11.84 1.50 -7.51
CA PHE A 242 -10.69 0.66 -7.19
C PHE A 242 -10.03 1.14 -5.90
N THR A 243 -9.21 0.28 -5.28
CA THR A 243 -8.32 0.71 -4.20
C THR A 243 -7.22 1.60 -4.78
N VAL A 244 -7.07 2.81 -4.24
CA VAL A 244 -6.00 3.76 -4.59
C VAL A 244 -5.00 3.83 -3.44
N THR A 245 -3.71 3.68 -3.69
CA THR A 245 -2.68 3.67 -2.63
C THR A 245 -1.94 5.00 -2.50
N GLY A 246 -1.53 5.33 -1.27
CA GLY A 246 -0.69 6.48 -0.97
C GLY A 246 0.64 6.49 -1.75
N PRO A 247 1.15 7.67 -2.14
CA PRO A 247 2.39 7.79 -2.90
C PRO A 247 3.62 7.53 -2.03
N VAL A 248 4.79 7.51 -2.66
CA VAL A 248 6.08 7.31 -1.98
C VAL A 248 6.42 8.45 -1.03
N TRP A 249 6.94 8.11 0.15
CA TRP A 249 7.67 9.03 1.02
C TRP A 249 9.19 8.89 0.80
N GLU A 250 9.86 9.99 0.44
CA GLU A 250 11.24 9.96 -0.08
C GLU A 250 12.33 9.96 1.01
N TYR A 251 11.95 10.12 2.29
CA TYR A 251 12.91 10.38 3.37
C TYR A 251 12.96 9.25 4.40
N PHE A 252 14.17 8.94 4.85
CA PHE A 252 14.44 7.99 5.93
C PHE A 252 15.52 8.48 6.92
N ARG A 253 16.10 9.67 6.68
CA ARG A 253 16.97 10.44 7.59
C ARG A 253 16.84 11.94 7.29
N VAL A 254 16.89 12.79 8.32
CA VAL A 254 16.90 14.26 8.14
C VAL A 254 18.30 14.80 8.40
N GLN A 255 18.83 15.65 7.51
CA GLN A 255 20.12 16.33 7.73
C GLN A 255 19.96 17.68 8.44
N GLU A 256 18.93 18.47 8.09
CA GLU A 256 18.65 19.77 8.73
C GLU A 256 17.16 20.12 8.57
N ARG A 257 16.51 20.66 9.61
CA ARG A 257 15.08 21.05 9.60
C ARG A 257 14.94 22.56 9.75
N MET A 258 14.11 23.18 8.91
CA MET A 258 13.73 24.59 9.06
C MET A 258 12.51 24.79 9.98
N PHE A 259 11.58 23.83 10.01
CA PHE A 259 10.34 23.92 10.78
C PHE A 259 10.30 22.95 11.96
N LYS A 260 9.52 23.32 12.99
CA LYS A 260 9.32 22.48 14.17
C LYS A 260 8.49 21.22 13.82
N PRO A 261 8.84 20.04 14.38
CA PRO A 261 8.04 18.83 14.22
C PRO A 261 6.60 19.04 14.69
N GLN A 262 5.62 18.54 13.93
CA GLN A 262 4.20 18.62 14.29
C GLN A 262 3.72 17.41 15.12
N LEU A 263 4.59 16.40 15.34
CA LEU A 263 4.27 15.22 16.13
C LEU A 263 4.08 15.60 17.61
N ARG A 264 2.83 15.51 18.09
CA ARG A 264 2.48 15.85 19.49
C ARG A 264 3.26 14.97 20.47
N ARG A 265 3.63 15.56 21.63
CA ARG A 265 4.35 14.86 22.70
C ARG A 265 3.43 14.01 23.57
N SER A 266 2.19 14.46 23.80
CA SER A 266 1.27 13.82 24.74
C SER A 266 1.03 12.32 24.53
N PRO A 267 0.91 11.78 23.30
CA PRO A 267 0.71 10.34 23.12
C PRO A 267 1.91 9.48 23.52
N PHE A 268 3.09 10.09 23.71
CA PHE A 268 4.33 9.38 24.04
C PHE A 268 4.70 9.48 25.53
N LEU A 269 3.95 10.26 26.32
CA LEU A 269 4.22 10.47 27.75
C LEU A 269 3.76 9.29 28.61
N GLU A 270 2.61 8.69 28.30
CA GLU A 270 1.96 7.68 29.16
C GLU A 270 2.66 6.31 29.15
N GLY A 271 3.64 6.10 28.26
CA GLY A 271 4.36 4.82 28.10
C GLY A 271 5.89 4.88 28.11
N ARG A 272 6.50 5.99 28.56
CA ARG A 272 7.97 6.25 28.44
C ARG A 272 8.50 6.15 27.00
N ALA A 273 7.67 6.41 26.00
CA ALA A 273 8.01 6.32 24.59
C ALA A 273 8.62 7.63 24.04
N GLU A 274 9.22 8.47 24.90
CA GLU A 274 9.85 9.72 24.45
C GLU A 274 11.02 9.45 23.50
N GLU A 275 11.83 8.43 23.79
CA GLU A 275 12.92 7.99 22.91
C GLU A 275 12.40 7.55 21.53
N LEU A 276 11.25 6.86 21.49
CA LEU A 276 10.60 6.48 20.24
C LEU A 276 10.13 7.72 19.45
N ARG A 277 9.59 8.73 20.14
CA ARG A 277 9.20 10.00 19.50
C ARG A 277 10.42 10.72 18.91
N GLU A 278 11.52 10.77 19.66
CA GLU A 278 12.77 11.37 19.20
C GLU A 278 13.32 10.63 17.97
N ALA A 279 13.33 9.30 18.00
CA ALA A 279 13.76 8.48 16.86
C ALA A 279 12.89 8.70 15.61
N LEU A 280 11.56 8.80 15.78
CA LEU A 280 10.64 9.11 14.68
C LEU A 280 10.94 10.48 14.06
N ILE A 281 11.21 11.49 14.89
CA ILE A 281 11.57 12.83 14.42
C ILE A 281 12.93 12.81 13.73
N GLU A 282 13.95 12.15 14.29
CA GLU A 282 15.28 12.08 13.69
C GLU A 282 15.25 11.48 12.26
N HIS A 283 14.36 10.51 12.04
CA HIS A 283 14.25 9.78 10.77
C HIS A 283 13.21 10.35 9.79
N ALA A 284 12.70 11.57 10.01
CA ALA A 284 11.67 12.20 9.15
C ALA A 284 10.32 11.47 9.14
N MET A 285 10.05 10.64 10.15
CA MET A 285 8.86 9.79 10.17
C MET A 285 7.61 10.57 10.59
N ASP A 286 7.73 11.72 11.24
CA ASP A 286 6.59 12.60 11.52
C ASP A 286 5.92 13.13 10.24
N GLY A 287 6.71 13.46 9.21
CA GLY A 287 6.19 13.81 7.89
C GLY A 287 5.46 12.65 7.23
N LEU A 288 6.04 11.44 7.30
CA LEU A 288 5.39 10.20 6.84
C LEU A 288 4.05 9.95 7.56
N LEU A 289 4.01 10.06 8.89
CA LEU A 289 2.80 9.85 9.69
C LEU A 289 1.70 10.85 9.32
N ARG A 290 2.07 12.12 9.12
CA ARG A 290 1.15 13.17 8.64
C ARG A 290 0.62 12.83 7.24
N GLU A 291 1.48 12.42 6.32
CA GLU A 291 1.08 12.06 4.97
C GLU A 291 0.16 10.83 4.95
N ILE A 292 0.44 9.77 5.73
CA ILE A 292 -0.44 8.59 5.84
C ILE A 292 -1.83 8.99 6.36
N THR A 293 -1.88 9.88 7.36
CA THR A 293 -3.16 10.36 7.91
C THR A 293 -3.96 11.13 6.84
N LEU A 294 -3.28 11.93 6.01
CA LEU A 294 -3.90 12.64 4.89
C LEU A 294 -4.30 11.69 3.76
N ASP A 295 -3.50 10.66 3.46
CA ASP A 295 -3.81 9.59 2.51
C ASP A 295 -5.18 8.97 2.88
N GLN A 296 -5.32 8.55 4.15
CA GLN A 296 -6.57 7.96 4.64
C GLN A 296 -7.75 8.93 4.62
N ALA A 297 -7.54 10.19 5.04
CA ALA A 297 -8.57 11.22 5.03
C ALA A 297 -9.08 11.55 3.61
N ASN A 298 -8.22 11.34 2.60
CA ASN A 298 -8.56 11.53 1.19
C ASN A 298 -8.98 10.22 0.49
N GLY A 299 -9.19 9.12 1.24
CA GLY A 299 -9.73 7.87 0.71
C GLY A 299 -8.71 6.92 0.10
N LEU A 300 -7.40 7.14 0.32
CA LEU A 300 -6.34 6.22 -0.09
C LEU A 300 -6.12 5.16 0.98
N LEU A 301 -5.71 3.96 0.56
CA LEU A 301 -5.45 2.82 1.43
C LEU A 301 -4.13 2.15 1.05
N GLY A 302 -3.29 1.90 2.05
CA GLY A 302 -1.92 1.41 1.84
C GLY A 302 -1.00 2.51 1.31
N LYS A 303 0.29 2.19 1.17
CA LYS A 303 1.31 3.17 0.75
C LYS A 303 2.51 2.48 0.10
N THR A 304 3.07 3.14 -0.91
CA THR A 304 4.36 2.71 -1.46
C THR A 304 5.49 3.11 -0.51
N CYS A 305 6.31 2.14 -0.10
CA CYS A 305 7.44 2.33 0.81
C CYS A 305 8.75 2.02 0.09
N ILE A 306 9.80 2.80 0.37
CA ILE A 306 11.14 2.60 -0.22
C ILE A 306 12.19 2.19 0.82
N HIS A 307 11.81 2.17 2.10
CA HIS A 307 12.69 1.79 3.20
C HIS A 307 11.94 0.93 4.21
N PRO A 308 12.56 -0.13 4.79
CA PRO A 308 11.91 -1.01 5.76
C PRO A 308 11.33 -0.28 6.98
N SER A 309 11.93 0.84 7.41
CA SER A 309 11.41 1.62 8.56
C SER A 309 10.06 2.28 8.30
N HIS A 310 9.62 2.40 7.05
CA HIS A 310 8.31 2.97 6.70
C HIS A 310 7.16 1.98 6.92
N VAL A 311 7.46 0.68 6.91
CA VAL A 311 6.45 -0.40 6.88
C VAL A 311 5.60 -0.39 8.15
N LEU A 312 6.24 -0.41 9.30
CA LEU A 312 5.54 -0.48 10.58
C LEU A 312 4.65 0.75 10.85
N PRO A 313 5.08 2.00 10.62
CA PRO A 313 4.20 3.17 10.67
C PRO A 313 2.93 3.06 9.82
N VAL A 314 3.04 2.57 8.58
CA VAL A 314 1.90 2.39 7.68
C VAL A 314 0.95 1.31 8.22
N HIS A 315 1.49 0.18 8.68
CA HIS A 315 0.68 -0.91 9.22
C HIS A 315 -0.01 -0.51 10.53
N ALA A 316 0.70 0.14 11.45
CA ALA A 316 0.14 0.62 12.73
C ALA A 316 -0.97 1.66 12.53
N LEU A 317 -0.82 2.61 11.59
CA LEU A 317 -1.90 3.54 11.24
C LEU A 317 -3.05 2.90 10.45
N SER A 318 -2.86 1.68 9.92
CA SER A 318 -3.92 0.96 9.20
C SER A 318 -4.78 0.09 10.13
N VAL A 319 -4.36 -0.12 11.38
CA VAL A 319 -5.17 -0.82 12.40
C VAL A 319 -6.42 0.01 12.71
N VAL A 320 -7.57 -0.65 12.79
CA VAL A 320 -8.84 0.00 13.12
C VAL A 320 -8.96 0.12 14.64
N SER A 321 -9.36 1.29 15.14
CA SER A 321 -9.60 1.45 16.58
C SER A 321 -10.87 0.69 17.01
N HIS A 322 -10.94 0.29 18.28
CA HIS A 322 -12.16 -0.35 18.81
C HIS A 322 -13.40 0.53 18.59
N GLU A 323 -13.27 1.84 18.76
CA GLU A 323 -14.33 2.81 18.53
C GLU A 323 -14.81 2.83 17.07
N GLU A 324 -13.90 2.96 16.10
CA GLU A 324 -14.26 2.93 14.67
C GLU A 324 -14.93 1.61 14.28
N TYR A 325 -14.44 0.49 14.82
CA TYR A 325 -15.01 -0.83 14.60
C TYR A 325 -16.43 -0.93 15.17
N SER A 326 -16.64 -0.51 16.41
CA SER A 326 -17.96 -0.51 17.06
C SER A 326 -18.96 0.34 16.26
N ASP A 327 -18.55 1.54 15.84
CA ASP A 327 -19.39 2.42 15.03
C ASP A 327 -19.75 1.78 13.68
N ALA A 328 -18.78 1.18 13.00
CA ALA A 328 -18.97 0.52 11.71
C ALA A 328 -19.91 -0.70 11.82
N GLN A 329 -19.72 -1.55 12.84
CA GLN A 329 -20.62 -2.66 13.12
C GLN A 329 -22.04 -2.18 13.38
N ASP A 330 -22.18 -1.12 14.18
CA ASP A 330 -23.48 -0.54 14.47
C ASP A 330 -24.17 -0.02 13.22
N ILE A 331 -23.47 0.72 12.36
CA ILE A 331 -24.04 1.24 11.10
C ILE A 331 -24.53 0.11 10.19
N LEU A 332 -23.85 -1.04 10.17
CA LEU A 332 -24.12 -2.13 9.23
C LEU A 332 -25.09 -3.21 9.72
N LYS A 333 -25.67 -3.06 10.91
CA LYS A 333 -26.69 -3.98 11.43
C LYS A 333 -27.88 -4.11 10.46
N PRO A 334 -28.33 -5.33 10.10
CA PRO A 334 -29.42 -5.53 9.13
C PRO A 334 -30.73 -4.82 9.49
N GLU A 335 -31.04 -4.71 10.79
CA GLU A 335 -32.24 -4.03 11.31
C GLU A 335 -32.25 -2.52 10.97
N ARG A 336 -31.10 -1.97 10.57
CA ARG A 336 -30.90 -0.54 10.32
C ARG A 336 -30.87 -0.17 8.84
N ASN A 337 -31.18 -1.11 7.93
CA ASN A 337 -31.25 -0.84 6.49
C ASN A 337 -32.25 0.28 6.11
N GLY A 338 -33.23 0.58 6.97
CA GLY A 338 -34.14 1.72 6.80
C GLY A 338 -33.49 3.11 6.93
N GLY A 339 -32.30 3.21 7.55
CA GLY A 339 -31.59 4.45 7.85
C GLY A 339 -31.77 4.92 9.30
N GLY A 340 -31.62 6.23 9.53
CA GLY A 340 -31.74 6.86 10.85
C GLY A 340 -30.39 7.29 11.44
N VAL A 341 -30.44 7.80 12.67
CA VAL A 341 -29.29 8.28 13.43
C VAL A 341 -29.12 7.48 14.72
N LEU A 342 -27.88 7.33 15.14
CA LEU A 342 -27.50 6.63 16.36
C LEU A 342 -26.49 7.49 17.11
N ARG A 343 -26.48 7.37 18.43
CA ARG A 343 -25.36 7.82 19.25
C ARG A 343 -24.27 6.76 19.21
N SER A 344 -23.00 7.14 19.03
CA SER A 344 -21.88 6.20 19.12
C SER A 344 -21.83 5.51 20.50
N ALA A 345 -21.26 4.30 20.55
CA ALA A 345 -21.09 3.57 21.81
C ALA A 345 -20.23 4.35 22.82
N TYR A 346 -19.23 5.07 22.32
CA TYR A 346 -18.37 5.98 23.08
C TYR A 346 -19.02 7.33 23.41
N THR A 347 -20.25 7.55 22.94
CA THR A 347 -21.11 8.69 23.28
C THR A 347 -20.61 10.08 22.87
N ASN A 348 -19.62 10.13 21.98
CA ASN A 348 -18.88 11.32 21.55
C ASN A 348 -19.24 11.80 20.13
N LYS A 349 -20.00 11.02 19.34
CA LYS A 349 -20.40 11.38 17.97
C LYS A 349 -21.77 10.80 17.59
N MET A 350 -22.32 11.31 16.49
CA MET A 350 -23.54 10.84 15.86
C MET A 350 -23.20 9.99 14.63
N ASN A 351 -23.81 8.80 14.53
CA ASN A 351 -23.69 7.93 13.37
C ASN A 351 -24.97 7.99 12.53
N GLU A 352 -24.87 8.48 11.31
CA GLU A 352 -25.96 8.45 10.34
C GLU A 352 -25.83 7.18 9.47
N VAL A 353 -26.83 6.30 9.54
CA VAL A 353 -26.70 4.94 8.98
C VAL A 353 -26.47 4.94 7.47
N LYS A 354 -27.24 5.71 6.70
CA LYS A 354 -27.11 5.76 5.23
C LYS A 354 -25.83 6.50 4.78
N PRO A 355 -25.57 7.74 5.24
CA PRO A 355 -24.36 8.48 4.83
C PRO A 355 -23.06 7.78 5.22
N HIS A 356 -23.01 7.13 6.40
CA HIS A 356 -21.78 6.50 6.87
C HIS A 356 -21.64 5.03 6.44
N ARG A 357 -22.57 4.48 5.65
CA ARG A 357 -22.54 3.06 5.26
C ARG A 357 -21.27 2.67 4.52
N ALA A 358 -20.91 3.42 3.49
CA ALA A 358 -19.71 3.17 2.69
C ALA A 358 -18.42 3.28 3.53
N TRP A 359 -18.39 4.22 4.47
CA TRP A 359 -17.29 4.34 5.43
C TRP A 359 -17.21 3.11 6.35
N ALA A 360 -18.35 2.63 6.85
CA ALA A 360 -18.41 1.46 7.72
C ALA A 360 -17.96 0.18 6.97
N GLU A 361 -18.39 -0.01 5.72
CA GLU A 361 -18.00 -1.17 4.90
C GLU A 361 -16.48 -1.20 4.67
N ARG A 362 -15.88 -0.05 4.31
CA ARG A 362 -14.42 0.10 4.16
C ARG A 362 -13.68 -0.11 5.48
N THR A 363 -14.23 0.38 6.58
CA THR A 363 -13.65 0.22 7.93
C THR A 363 -13.62 -1.25 8.34
N LEU A 364 -14.70 -2.00 8.11
CA LEU A 364 -14.72 -3.45 8.38
C LEU A 364 -13.77 -4.23 7.47
N GLN A 365 -13.66 -3.85 6.19
CA GLN A 365 -12.69 -4.46 5.27
C GLN A 365 -11.24 -4.22 5.73
N ARG A 366 -10.94 -3.01 6.23
CA ARG A 366 -9.63 -2.69 6.82
C ARG A 366 -9.40 -3.47 8.12
N ALA A 367 -10.42 -3.59 8.97
CA ALA A 367 -10.36 -4.39 10.20
C ALA A 367 -10.11 -5.88 9.92
N ASP A 368 -10.67 -6.43 8.83
CA ASP A 368 -10.39 -7.82 8.43
C ASP A 368 -8.91 -8.01 8.02
N ALA A 369 -8.29 -7.00 7.40
CA ALA A 369 -6.88 -7.07 6.98
C ALA A 369 -5.88 -6.75 8.11
N PHE A 370 -6.13 -5.70 8.91
CA PHE A 370 -5.18 -5.16 9.90
C PHE A 370 -5.59 -5.39 11.35
N GLY A 371 -6.75 -5.98 11.60
CA GLY A 371 -7.27 -6.20 12.94
C GLY A 371 -7.91 -4.95 13.55
N VAL A 372 -8.39 -5.14 14.78
CA VAL A 372 -9.01 -4.12 15.62
C VAL A 372 -8.20 -4.04 16.91
N ALA A 373 -7.67 -2.85 17.23
CA ALA A 373 -6.96 -2.62 18.48
C ALA A 373 -7.90 -2.78 19.69
N ASN A 374 -7.37 -3.24 20.83
CA ASN A 374 -8.09 -3.17 22.11
C ASN A 374 -8.40 -1.70 22.51
N GLU A 375 -9.37 -1.48 23.39
CA GLU A 375 -9.87 -0.14 23.75
C GLU A 375 -8.77 0.82 24.22
N ASP A 376 -7.79 0.30 24.98
CA ASP A 376 -6.69 1.07 25.57
C ASP A 376 -5.42 1.08 24.70
N ILE A 377 -5.45 0.48 23.50
CA ILE A 377 -4.28 0.33 22.63
C ILE A 377 -4.29 1.40 21.55
N GLY A 378 -3.26 2.25 21.57
CA GLY A 378 -3.05 3.32 20.60
C GLY A 378 -2.01 2.98 19.53
N PHE A 379 -1.82 3.94 18.62
CA PHE A 379 -0.78 3.87 17.59
C PHE A 379 0.63 3.63 18.16
N VAL A 380 0.96 4.26 19.29
CA VAL A 380 2.29 4.15 19.91
C VAL A 380 2.55 2.73 20.42
N ASP A 381 1.55 2.07 21.02
CA ASP A 381 1.65 0.69 21.50
C ASP A 381 1.90 -0.29 20.34
N LEU A 382 1.15 -0.13 19.24
CA LEU A 382 1.31 -0.94 18.03
C LEU A 382 2.69 -0.74 17.39
N LEU A 383 3.18 0.50 17.36
CA LEU A 383 4.50 0.82 16.85
C LEU A 383 5.60 0.24 17.74
N ALA A 384 5.48 0.36 19.07
CA ALA A 384 6.47 -0.17 19.99
C ALA A 384 6.57 -1.70 19.91
N ALA A 385 5.42 -2.39 19.82
CA ALA A 385 5.38 -3.85 19.77
C ALA A 385 5.91 -4.46 18.46
N GLY A 386 5.86 -3.71 17.35
CA GLY A 386 6.36 -4.17 16.05
C GLY A 386 7.85 -3.88 15.80
N LEU A 387 8.52 -3.16 16.69
CA LEU A 387 9.96 -2.94 16.56
C LEU A 387 10.71 -4.25 16.88
N PRO A 388 11.78 -4.57 16.14
CA PRO A 388 12.65 -5.68 16.50
C PRO A 388 13.20 -5.47 17.91
N ALA A 389 13.15 -6.53 18.72
CA ALA A 389 13.74 -6.54 20.06
C ALA A 389 15.28 -6.36 20.04
#